data_AF-A0AB35INT4-F1
#
_entry.id   AF-A0AB35INT4-F1
#
_cell.length_a   1.000
_cell.length_b   1.000
_cell.length_c   1.000
_cell.angle_alpha   90.00
_cell.angle_beta   90.00
_cell.angle_gamma   90.00
#
_symmetry.space_group_name_H-M   'P 1'
#
loop_
_entity.id
_entity.type
_entity.pdbx_description
1 polymer ?
#
loop_
_entity_poly.entity_id
_entity_poly.type
_entity_poly.pdbx_seq_one_letter_code
_entity_poly.pdbx_strand_id
1 'polypeptide(L)'
;MCIIIVKNSGMDLPDKEILKRCWNKNPHGAGFMYNYNDVVIIKKGFMFFDDFYENLQINDKLYKLKNQSVVFHFRISTSGKIDEGNCHPYPLTDDSIYLRKTNLRCSIGIAHNGIIQKYNRKDSVLNDTQLFIKNIIYDLITNTKRGYYKSKTFKKIMESMIDGSRLVILNGMGEVIKIGKWYEEKGLFFSNTGYKTSNKSGKIIKNKLKLFDNELKYFDNEDSGFYIDEEEIDKCDFEVFLDSLRQLEIGESVYDKDYFQEYNGMYGRYYIDEEDKEIYELIDEKYLYSLGNYKTETEFYSTNNI
;
A
#
# COMPACT_ATOMS: atom_id res chain seq x y z
N MET A 1 -9.05 -0.36 1.79
CA MET A 1 -8.75 -1.81 1.94
C MET A 1 -7.57 -2.12 1.03
N CYS A 2 -6.65 -2.98 1.47
CA CYS A 2 -5.46 -3.38 0.70
C CYS A 2 -5.84 -3.92 -0.69
N ILE A 3 -4.87 -4.13 -1.57
CA ILE A 3 -5.12 -4.77 -2.87
C ILE A 3 -4.19 -5.97 -3.02
N ILE A 4 -4.77 -7.10 -3.40
CA ILE A 4 -4.04 -8.31 -3.77
C ILE A 4 -4.27 -8.54 -5.25
N ILE A 5 -3.19 -8.82 -5.97
CA ILE A 5 -3.23 -9.28 -7.35
C ILE A 5 -2.66 -10.70 -7.39
N VAL A 6 -3.38 -11.63 -7.99
CA VAL A 6 -2.91 -12.99 -8.26
C VAL A 6 -2.73 -13.14 -9.76
N LYS A 7 -1.50 -13.47 -10.15
CA LYS A 7 -1.12 -13.86 -11.49
C LYS A 7 -0.80 -15.35 -11.47
N ASN A 8 -1.49 -16.14 -12.27
CA ASN A 8 -1.16 -17.56 -12.43
C ASN A 8 0.00 -17.73 -13.43
N SER A 9 0.74 -18.84 -13.32
CA SER A 9 1.74 -19.25 -14.32
C SER A 9 1.17 -19.23 -15.74
N GLY A 10 1.97 -18.75 -16.70
CA GLY A 10 1.63 -18.61 -18.12
C GLY A 10 1.00 -17.26 -18.49
N MET A 11 0.48 -16.52 -17.53
CA MET A 11 -0.07 -15.17 -17.76
C MET A 11 1.04 -14.12 -17.81
N ASP A 12 0.78 -12.94 -18.38
CA ASP A 12 1.71 -11.81 -18.30
C ASP A 12 1.71 -11.18 -16.89
N LEU A 13 2.75 -10.42 -16.56
CA LEU A 13 2.76 -9.62 -15.33
C LEU A 13 1.73 -8.48 -15.47
N PRO A 14 1.16 -7.97 -14.35
CA PRO A 14 0.34 -6.77 -14.41
C PRO A 14 1.14 -5.59 -14.98
N ASP A 15 0.49 -4.78 -15.80
CA ASP A 15 1.10 -3.58 -16.38
C ASP A 15 1.60 -2.63 -15.28
N LYS A 16 2.69 -1.89 -15.55
CA LYS A 16 3.26 -0.92 -14.59
C LYS A 16 2.20 0.06 -14.09
N GLU A 17 1.31 0.51 -14.97
CA GLU A 17 0.21 1.40 -14.63
C GLU A 17 -0.77 0.78 -13.62
N ILE A 18 -1.13 -0.50 -13.79
CA ILE A 18 -2.01 -1.20 -12.84
C ILE A 18 -1.32 -1.27 -11.48
N LEU A 19 -0.04 -1.64 -11.45
CA LEU A 19 0.75 -1.70 -10.21
C LEU A 19 0.83 -0.32 -9.54
N LYS A 20 1.07 0.75 -10.32
CA LYS A 20 1.15 2.13 -9.81
C LYS A 20 -0.21 2.59 -9.27
N ARG A 21 -1.33 2.27 -9.94
CA ARG A 21 -2.67 2.56 -9.42
C ARG A 21 -2.96 1.83 -8.11
N CYS A 22 -2.57 0.56 -8.00
CA CYS A 22 -2.70 -0.18 -6.76
C CYS A 22 -1.87 0.46 -5.62
N TRP A 23 -0.64 0.88 -5.93
CA TRP A 23 0.25 1.58 -5.01
C TRP A 23 -0.32 2.92 -4.56
N ASN A 24 -0.74 3.78 -5.48
CA ASN A 24 -1.24 5.13 -5.16
C ASN A 24 -2.47 5.08 -4.23
N LYS A 25 -3.30 4.03 -4.34
CA LYS A 25 -4.43 3.81 -3.43
C LYS A 25 -4.04 3.14 -2.10
N ASN A 26 -2.84 2.55 -2.02
CA ASN A 26 -2.36 1.74 -0.89
C ASN A 26 -0.84 1.96 -0.69
N PRO A 27 -0.41 3.16 -0.25
CA PRO A 27 1.00 3.54 -0.25
C PRO A 27 1.78 3.07 0.99
N HIS A 28 1.16 2.37 1.94
CA HIS A 28 1.79 1.97 3.22
C HIS A 28 2.65 0.69 3.10
N GLY A 29 3.20 0.48 1.90
CA GLY A 29 4.14 -0.57 1.55
C GLY A 29 3.57 -1.68 0.67
N ALA A 30 4.46 -2.38 -0.02
CA ALA A 30 4.10 -3.50 -0.89
C ALA A 30 5.02 -4.71 -0.73
N GLY A 31 4.60 -5.80 -1.36
CA GLY A 31 5.40 -7.00 -1.51
C GLY A 31 4.81 -7.95 -2.55
N PHE A 32 5.61 -8.93 -2.93
CA PHE A 32 5.20 -10.01 -3.80
C PHE A 32 5.84 -11.34 -3.39
N MET A 33 5.17 -12.42 -3.77
CA MET A 33 5.69 -13.78 -3.63
C MET A 33 5.50 -14.56 -4.92
N TYR A 34 6.41 -15.48 -5.20
CA TYR A 34 6.35 -16.34 -6.38
C TYR A 34 6.93 -17.73 -6.10
N ASN A 35 6.49 -18.73 -6.84
CA ASN A 35 7.05 -20.08 -6.75
C ASN A 35 8.29 -20.22 -7.64
N TYR A 36 9.32 -20.92 -7.14
CA TYR A 36 10.51 -21.27 -7.91
C TYR A 36 11.20 -22.47 -7.25
N ASN A 37 11.51 -23.52 -8.03
CA ASN A 37 12.17 -24.75 -7.55
C ASN A 37 11.54 -25.32 -6.26
N ASP A 38 10.23 -25.58 -6.28
CA ASP A 38 9.46 -26.19 -5.19
C ASP A 38 9.42 -25.37 -3.87
N VAL A 39 9.84 -24.11 -3.91
CA VAL A 39 9.69 -23.17 -2.78
C VAL A 39 8.96 -21.90 -3.21
N VAL A 40 8.43 -21.17 -2.24
CA VAL A 40 7.91 -19.81 -2.38
C VAL A 40 9.00 -18.83 -1.94
N ILE A 41 9.31 -17.87 -2.80
CA ILE A 41 10.18 -16.74 -2.50
C ILE A 41 9.29 -15.54 -2.17
N ILE A 42 9.52 -14.91 -1.02
CA ILE A 42 8.79 -13.70 -0.60
C ILE A 42 9.75 -12.52 -0.58
N LYS A 43 9.33 -11.41 -1.19
CA LYS A 43 9.99 -10.11 -1.15
C LYS A 43 8.96 -9.05 -0.77
N LYS A 44 9.14 -8.39 0.36
CA LYS A 44 8.17 -7.45 0.93
C LYS A 44 8.87 -6.35 1.70
N GLY A 45 8.10 -5.34 2.11
CA GLY A 45 8.64 -4.20 2.84
C GLY A 45 9.18 -3.11 1.92
N PHE A 46 8.73 -3.10 0.67
CA PHE A 46 9.02 -2.00 -0.23
C PHE A 46 8.18 -0.81 0.20
N MET A 47 8.83 0.24 0.70
CA MET A 47 8.17 1.47 1.18
C MET A 47 8.09 2.55 0.11
N PHE A 48 8.80 2.36 -1.01
CA PHE A 48 8.71 3.19 -2.21
C PHE A 48 8.33 2.34 -3.44
N PHE A 49 7.55 2.93 -4.36
CA PHE A 49 7.07 2.20 -5.54
C PHE A 49 8.22 1.79 -6.46
N ASP A 50 9.21 2.65 -6.61
CA ASP A 50 10.33 2.41 -7.54
C ASP A 50 11.19 1.24 -7.05
N ASP A 51 11.45 1.14 -5.74
CA ASP A 51 12.13 -0.02 -5.14
C ASP A 51 11.38 -1.33 -5.41
N PHE A 52 10.04 -1.31 -5.23
CA PHE A 52 9.17 -2.44 -5.51
C PHE A 52 9.26 -2.84 -6.99
N TYR A 53 9.12 -1.86 -7.89
CA TYR A 53 9.03 -2.11 -9.33
C TYR A 53 10.38 -2.55 -9.91
N GLU A 54 11.48 -1.93 -9.48
CA GLU A 54 12.83 -2.36 -9.83
C GLU A 54 13.10 -3.79 -9.37
N ASN A 55 12.77 -4.13 -8.11
CA ASN A 55 12.91 -5.51 -7.63
C ASN A 55 12.06 -6.48 -8.44
N LEU A 56 10.82 -6.11 -8.79
CA LEU A 56 9.97 -6.94 -9.64
C LEU A 56 10.63 -7.20 -11.01
N GLN A 57 11.17 -6.16 -11.65
CA GLN A 57 11.85 -6.29 -12.95
C GLN A 57 13.11 -7.15 -12.86
N ILE A 58 13.93 -6.98 -11.81
CA ILE A 58 15.11 -7.83 -11.57
C ILE A 58 14.69 -9.30 -11.44
N ASN A 59 13.64 -9.57 -10.65
CA ASN A 59 13.17 -10.94 -10.43
C ASN A 59 12.51 -11.54 -11.68
N ASP A 60 11.83 -10.74 -12.50
CA ASP A 60 11.31 -11.22 -13.79
C ASP A 60 12.42 -11.63 -14.75
N LYS A 61 13.48 -10.82 -14.85
CA LYS A 61 14.65 -11.15 -15.68
C LYS A 61 15.32 -12.46 -15.24
N LEU A 62 15.51 -12.64 -13.92
CA LEU A 62 16.20 -13.78 -13.32
C LEU A 62 15.35 -15.07 -13.30
N TYR A 63 14.08 -14.98 -12.90
CA TYR A 63 13.25 -16.14 -12.59
C TYR A 63 12.12 -16.38 -13.61
N LYS A 64 12.02 -15.52 -14.63
CA LYS A 64 11.00 -15.58 -15.70
C LYS A 64 9.60 -15.66 -15.08
N LEU A 65 9.18 -14.59 -14.42
CA LEU A 65 7.95 -14.58 -13.62
C LEU A 65 6.67 -14.78 -14.46
N LYS A 66 6.74 -14.68 -15.79
CA LYS A 66 5.70 -15.20 -16.69
C LYS A 66 5.38 -16.68 -16.44
N ASN A 67 6.39 -17.48 -16.17
CA ASN A 67 6.27 -18.94 -15.99
C ASN A 67 5.92 -19.33 -14.54
N GLN A 68 5.80 -18.36 -13.64
CA GLN A 68 5.50 -18.59 -12.23
C GLN A 68 4.16 -17.99 -11.86
N SER A 69 3.52 -18.58 -10.85
CA SER A 69 2.44 -17.92 -10.16
C SER A 69 3.03 -16.84 -9.24
N VAL A 70 2.46 -15.64 -9.29
CA VAL A 70 2.91 -14.49 -8.51
C VAL A 70 1.73 -13.87 -7.78
N VAL A 71 1.92 -13.56 -6.51
CA VAL A 71 0.94 -12.83 -5.70
C VAL A 71 1.55 -11.52 -5.24
N PHE A 72 0.90 -10.41 -5.58
CA PHE A 72 1.24 -9.07 -5.16
C PHE A 72 0.31 -8.61 -4.05
N HIS A 73 0.83 -7.80 -3.13
CA HIS A 73 0.03 -7.11 -2.12
C HIS A 73 0.49 -5.67 -1.99
N PHE A 74 -0.48 -4.76 -2.02
CA PHE A 74 -0.31 -3.33 -1.74
C PHE A 74 -1.11 -2.99 -0.48
N ARG A 75 -0.42 -2.47 0.53
CA ARG A 75 -0.95 -2.28 1.87
C ARG A 75 -1.46 -0.87 2.06
N ILE A 76 -2.67 -0.76 2.61
CA ILE A 76 -3.15 0.45 3.27
C ILE A 76 -3.33 0.11 4.75
N SER A 77 -2.53 0.75 5.61
CA SER A 77 -2.60 0.52 7.06
C SER A 77 -3.90 1.09 7.62
N THR A 78 -4.80 0.22 8.08
CA THR A 78 -5.93 0.55 8.95
C THR A 78 -5.65 0.18 10.42
N SER A 79 -4.64 -0.65 10.64
CA SER A 79 -4.11 -1.07 11.94
C SER A 79 -2.70 -1.66 11.77
N GLY A 80 -1.94 -1.66 12.88
CA GLY A 80 -0.52 -2.04 12.89
C GLY A 80 0.38 -0.91 12.39
N LYS A 81 1.65 -0.96 12.80
CA LYS A 81 2.64 0.05 12.42
C LYS A 81 2.87 0.04 10.90
N ILE A 82 3.14 1.22 10.33
CA ILE A 82 3.59 1.34 8.94
C ILE A 82 5.08 1.02 8.95
N ASP A 83 5.41 -0.23 8.60
CA ASP A 83 6.78 -0.73 8.59
C ASP A 83 6.89 -1.93 7.65
N GLU A 84 8.14 -2.25 7.28
CA GLU A 84 8.48 -3.30 6.33
C GLU A 84 8.03 -4.71 6.79
N GLY A 85 8.11 -4.95 8.10
CA GLY A 85 7.73 -6.21 8.73
C GLY A 85 6.23 -6.47 8.67
N ASN A 86 5.42 -5.41 8.64
CA ASN A 86 3.96 -5.44 8.53
C ASN A 86 3.44 -5.38 7.08
N CYS A 87 4.32 -5.36 6.07
CA CYS A 87 3.94 -5.61 4.69
C CYS A 87 3.70 -7.11 4.45
N HIS A 88 2.72 -7.44 3.61
CA HIS A 88 2.49 -8.80 3.08
C HIS A 88 3.39 -9.05 1.86
N PRO A 89 3.52 -10.31 1.38
CA PRO A 89 3.01 -11.59 1.90
C PRO A 89 3.76 -12.14 3.13
N TYR A 90 3.24 -13.19 3.77
CA TYR A 90 3.83 -13.83 4.95
C TYR A 90 4.11 -15.32 4.73
N PRO A 91 5.17 -15.88 5.34
CA PRO A 91 5.37 -17.32 5.37
C PRO A 91 4.37 -18.01 6.31
N LEU A 92 4.04 -19.27 6.03
CA LEU A 92 3.38 -20.15 7.00
C LEU A 92 4.37 -20.54 8.09
N THR A 93 4.23 -19.98 9.29
CA THR A 93 5.09 -20.25 10.45
C THR A 93 4.42 -19.74 11.74
N ASP A 94 4.82 -20.28 12.88
CA ASP A 94 4.55 -19.76 14.22
C ASP A 94 5.68 -18.86 14.78
N ASP A 95 6.79 -18.73 14.06
CA ASP A 95 7.92 -17.86 14.44
C ASP A 95 7.61 -16.39 14.10
N SER A 96 7.50 -15.57 15.15
CA SER A 96 7.21 -14.13 15.06
C SER A 96 8.30 -13.35 14.33
N ILE A 97 9.57 -13.74 14.45
CA ILE A 97 10.69 -13.09 13.75
C ILE A 97 10.63 -13.46 12.28
N TYR A 98 10.36 -14.74 11.97
CA TYR A 98 10.26 -15.21 10.59
C TYR A 98 9.10 -14.56 9.82
N LEU A 99 7.96 -14.31 10.49
CA LEU A 99 6.83 -13.56 9.93
C LEU A 99 7.16 -12.12 9.53
N ARG A 100 8.21 -11.52 10.11
CA ARG A 100 8.59 -10.13 9.85
C ARG A 100 9.73 -9.97 8.85
N LYS A 101 10.42 -11.06 8.46
CA LYS A 101 11.52 -10.99 7.47
C LYS A 101 11.03 -10.49 6.11
N THR A 102 11.77 -9.57 5.51
CA THR A 102 11.43 -8.89 4.25
C THR A 102 11.83 -9.67 2.99
N ASN A 103 12.81 -10.56 3.11
CA ASN A 103 13.29 -11.42 2.02
C ASN A 103 13.55 -12.83 2.56
N LEU A 104 12.81 -13.83 2.07
CA LEU A 104 12.86 -15.20 2.60
C LEU A 104 12.37 -16.26 1.62
N ARG A 105 12.58 -17.53 1.97
CA ARG A 105 12.07 -18.70 1.26
C ARG A 105 11.23 -19.58 2.18
N CYS A 106 10.05 -20.00 1.75
CA CYS A 106 9.17 -20.87 2.54
C CYS A 106 8.47 -21.92 1.67
N SER A 107 7.82 -22.90 2.28
CA SER A 107 7.01 -23.89 1.56
C SER A 107 5.66 -23.32 1.11
N ILE A 108 5.10 -22.43 1.92
CA ILE A 108 3.78 -21.82 1.73
C ILE A 108 3.86 -20.33 2.07
N GLY A 109 3.37 -19.48 1.17
CA GLY A 109 3.20 -18.05 1.38
C GLY A 109 1.72 -17.67 1.39
N ILE A 110 1.38 -16.64 2.17
CA ILE A 110 0.00 -16.23 2.47
C ILE A 110 -0.14 -14.72 2.36
N ALA A 111 -1.19 -14.25 1.68
CA ALA A 111 -1.57 -12.84 1.69
C ALA A 111 -3.05 -12.69 2.02
N HIS A 112 -3.39 -11.60 2.72
CA HIS A 112 -4.75 -11.33 3.20
C HIS A 112 -5.14 -9.87 2.93
N ASN A 113 -6.39 -9.66 2.54
CA ASN A 113 -6.99 -8.34 2.38
C ASN A 113 -8.30 -8.28 3.17
N GLY A 114 -8.25 -7.58 4.30
CA GLY A 114 -9.35 -7.35 5.21
C GLY A 114 -8.82 -7.24 6.64
N ILE A 115 -9.71 -7.39 7.62
CA ILE A 115 -9.38 -7.30 9.04
C ILE A 115 -9.86 -8.58 9.73
N ILE A 116 -8.95 -9.31 10.37
CA ILE A 116 -9.28 -10.44 11.24
C ILE A 116 -9.61 -9.89 12.63
N GLN A 117 -10.89 -9.58 12.86
CA GLN A 117 -11.37 -8.86 14.05
C GLN A 117 -10.84 -9.42 15.38
N LYS A 118 -10.76 -10.75 15.50
CA LYS A 118 -10.24 -11.44 16.70
C LYS A 118 -8.81 -11.00 17.08
N TYR A 119 -7.97 -10.68 16.10
CA TYR A 119 -6.55 -10.37 16.28
C TYR A 119 -6.21 -8.89 16.01
N ASN A 120 -7.19 -8.07 15.62
CA ASN A 120 -6.95 -6.66 15.33
C ASN A 120 -6.50 -5.90 16.58
N ARG A 121 -5.37 -5.18 16.48
CA ARG A 121 -4.75 -4.39 17.56
C ARG A 121 -4.48 -5.18 18.85
N LYS A 122 -4.27 -6.49 18.76
CA LYS A 122 -3.96 -7.36 19.92
C LYS A 122 -2.47 -7.47 20.24
N ASP A 123 -1.61 -7.01 19.35
CA ASP A 123 -0.16 -7.01 19.50
C ASP A 123 0.40 -5.68 18.97
N SER A 124 1.48 -5.17 19.58
CA SER A 124 2.09 -3.88 19.22
C SER A 124 3.09 -3.97 18.06
N VAL A 125 3.46 -5.19 17.69
CA VAL A 125 4.46 -5.50 16.66
C VAL A 125 3.80 -6.22 15.50
N LEU A 126 3.09 -7.32 15.76
CA LEU A 126 2.47 -8.15 14.72
C LEU A 126 1.07 -7.66 14.35
N ASN A 127 0.78 -7.62 13.05
CA ASN A 127 -0.57 -7.36 12.59
C ASN A 127 -1.50 -8.57 12.78
N ASP A 128 -2.80 -8.32 12.60
CA ASP A 128 -3.87 -9.29 12.74
C ASP A 128 -3.66 -10.54 11.86
N THR A 129 -3.13 -10.37 10.65
CA THR A 129 -2.87 -11.48 9.74
C THR A 129 -1.70 -12.34 10.23
N GLN A 130 -0.62 -11.74 10.70
CA GLN A 130 0.51 -12.49 11.27
C GLN A 130 0.08 -13.31 12.48
N LEU A 131 -0.73 -12.71 13.37
CA LEU A 131 -1.31 -13.43 14.51
C LEU A 131 -2.27 -14.54 14.07
N PHE A 132 -3.07 -14.32 13.02
CA PHE A 132 -3.95 -15.35 12.48
C PHE A 132 -3.17 -16.52 11.85
N ILE A 133 -2.07 -16.23 11.14
CA ILE A 133 -1.19 -17.25 10.58
C ILE A 133 -0.58 -18.08 11.71
N LYS A 134 0.08 -17.40 12.66
CA LYS A 134 0.78 -18.05 13.78
C LYS A 134 -0.13 -18.91 14.64
N ASN A 135 -1.30 -18.40 15.00
CA ASN A 135 -2.15 -19.02 16.03
C ASN A 135 -3.24 -19.94 15.48
N ILE A 136 -3.50 -19.94 14.16
CA ILE A 136 -4.59 -20.71 13.56
C ILE A 136 -4.13 -21.45 12.30
N ILE A 137 -3.67 -20.71 11.28
CA ILE A 137 -3.40 -21.34 9.97
C ILE A 137 -2.22 -22.32 10.08
N TYR A 138 -1.18 -21.97 10.83
CA TYR A 138 -0.02 -22.83 11.07
C TYR A 138 -0.45 -24.20 11.62
N ASP A 139 -1.11 -24.21 12.77
CA ASP A 139 -1.57 -25.45 13.42
C ASP A 139 -2.52 -26.27 12.53
N LEU A 140 -3.45 -25.61 11.82
CA LEU A 140 -4.38 -26.29 10.92
C LEU A 140 -3.68 -26.97 9.74
N ILE A 141 -2.58 -26.41 9.23
CA ILE A 141 -1.87 -26.98 8.08
C ILE A 141 -0.82 -28.01 8.51
N THR A 142 -0.11 -27.77 9.62
CA THR A 142 0.97 -28.65 10.08
C THR A 142 0.47 -29.91 10.77
N ASN A 143 -0.66 -29.84 11.49
CA ASN A 143 -1.23 -30.98 12.21
C ASN A 143 -2.27 -31.78 11.40
N THR A 144 -2.37 -31.53 10.09
CA THR A 144 -3.30 -32.25 9.21
C THR A 144 -2.59 -32.88 8.02
N LYS A 145 -3.35 -33.63 7.19
CA LYS A 145 -2.80 -34.29 6.02
C LYS A 145 -2.17 -33.27 5.07
N ARG A 146 -1.03 -33.63 4.47
CA ARG A 146 -0.35 -32.80 3.46
C ARG A 146 -1.34 -32.34 2.39
N GLY A 147 -1.40 -31.04 2.15
CA GLY A 147 -2.32 -30.45 1.18
C GLY A 147 -3.72 -30.17 1.71
N TYR A 148 -4.00 -30.30 3.02
CA TYR A 148 -5.30 -30.01 3.61
C TYR A 148 -5.83 -28.60 3.29
N TYR A 149 -4.93 -27.61 3.14
CA TYR A 149 -5.27 -26.25 2.72
C TYR A 149 -5.96 -26.16 1.34
N LYS A 150 -5.88 -27.22 0.53
CA LYS A 150 -6.59 -27.35 -0.75
C LYS A 150 -8.03 -27.85 -0.60
N SER A 151 -8.36 -28.46 0.54
CA SER A 151 -9.65 -29.12 0.76
C SER A 151 -10.80 -28.12 0.82
N LYS A 152 -12.00 -28.57 0.43
CA LYS A 152 -13.24 -27.77 0.56
C LYS A 152 -13.51 -27.40 2.02
N THR A 153 -13.22 -28.30 2.96
CA THR A 153 -13.40 -28.09 4.40
C THR A 153 -12.54 -26.94 4.90
N PHE A 154 -11.24 -26.95 4.59
CA PHE A 154 -10.34 -25.86 4.97
C PHE A 154 -10.82 -24.51 4.40
N LYS A 155 -11.17 -24.46 3.11
CA LYS A 155 -11.67 -23.23 2.47
C LYS A 155 -12.90 -22.68 3.18
N LYS A 156 -13.88 -23.53 3.53
CA LYS A 156 -15.09 -23.11 4.27
C LYS A 156 -14.77 -22.58 5.67
N ILE A 157 -13.88 -23.23 6.40
CA ILE A 157 -13.45 -22.77 7.74
C ILE A 157 -12.78 -21.40 7.63
N MET A 158 -11.85 -21.24 6.68
CA MET A 158 -11.17 -19.97 6.45
C MET A 158 -12.15 -18.87 6.01
N GLU A 159 -13.05 -19.16 5.07
CA GLU A 159 -14.06 -18.19 4.61
C GLU A 159 -14.95 -17.69 5.76
N SER A 160 -15.32 -18.56 6.69
CA SER A 160 -16.04 -18.17 7.91
C SER A 160 -15.20 -17.33 8.88
N MET A 161 -13.89 -17.57 8.96
CA MET A 161 -12.99 -16.86 9.88
C MET A 161 -12.57 -15.48 9.38
N ILE A 162 -12.49 -15.29 8.07
CA ILE A 162 -12.05 -14.03 7.45
C ILE A 162 -13.20 -13.06 7.15
N ASP A 163 -14.46 -13.48 7.32
CA ASP A 163 -15.68 -12.65 7.30
C ASP A 163 -15.75 -11.65 6.11
N GLY A 164 -15.87 -12.18 4.90
CA GLY A 164 -15.95 -11.36 3.67
C GLY A 164 -14.62 -10.80 3.17
N SER A 165 -13.53 -10.98 3.92
CA SER A 165 -12.16 -10.66 3.49
C SER A 165 -11.64 -11.64 2.43
N ARG A 166 -10.46 -11.38 1.88
CA ARG A 166 -9.83 -12.23 0.84
C ARG A 166 -8.53 -12.80 1.36
N LEU A 167 -8.34 -14.10 1.18
CA LEU A 167 -7.12 -14.80 1.56
C LEU A 167 -6.59 -15.57 0.35
N VAL A 168 -5.29 -15.51 0.12
CA VAL A 168 -4.63 -16.31 -0.90
C VAL A 168 -3.44 -17.05 -0.31
N ILE A 169 -3.31 -18.31 -0.70
CA ILE A 169 -2.21 -19.20 -0.36
C ILE A 169 -1.50 -19.59 -1.66
N LEU A 170 -0.18 -19.45 -1.70
CA LEU A 170 0.69 -19.94 -2.76
C LEU A 170 1.61 -21.00 -2.17
N ASN A 171 1.81 -22.12 -2.85
CA ASN A 171 2.80 -23.12 -2.47
C ASN A 171 3.97 -23.19 -3.46
N GLY A 172 5.01 -23.93 -3.09
CA GLY A 172 6.21 -24.09 -3.92
C GLY A 172 5.99 -24.72 -5.30
N MET A 173 4.89 -25.45 -5.50
CA MET A 173 4.49 -26.02 -6.80
C MET A 173 3.81 -25.00 -7.72
N GLY A 174 3.58 -23.76 -7.25
CA GLY A 174 2.89 -22.72 -8.01
C GLY A 174 1.37 -22.81 -7.97
N GLU A 175 0.81 -23.68 -7.13
CA GLU A 175 -0.63 -23.79 -6.96
C GLU A 175 -1.15 -22.65 -6.09
N VAL A 176 -2.18 -21.96 -6.58
CA VAL A 176 -2.80 -20.83 -5.88
C VAL A 176 -4.18 -21.20 -5.36
N ILE A 177 -4.37 -21.06 -4.05
CA ILE A 177 -5.66 -21.25 -3.38
C ILE A 177 -6.20 -19.88 -2.99
N LYS A 178 -7.27 -19.47 -3.66
CA LYS A 178 -8.02 -18.23 -3.39
C LYS A 178 -9.24 -18.54 -2.53
N ILE A 179 -9.45 -17.77 -1.47
CA ILE A 179 -10.61 -17.86 -0.55
C ILE A 179 -11.27 -16.47 -0.49
N GLY A 180 -12.61 -16.44 -0.44
CA GLY A 180 -13.42 -15.24 -0.56
C GLY A 180 -13.74 -14.87 -2.02
N LYS A 181 -14.28 -13.67 -2.25
CA LYS A 181 -14.71 -13.19 -3.57
C LYS A 181 -13.59 -12.48 -4.32
N TRP A 182 -13.29 -12.93 -5.54
CA TRP A 182 -12.23 -12.39 -6.40
C TRP A 182 -12.79 -11.85 -7.71
N TYR A 183 -12.11 -10.85 -8.27
CA TYR A 183 -12.46 -10.20 -9.53
C TYR A 183 -11.43 -10.56 -10.59
N GLU A 184 -11.84 -11.20 -11.67
CA GLU A 184 -10.94 -11.58 -12.76
C GLU A 184 -10.92 -10.53 -13.86
N GLU A 185 -9.74 -10.17 -14.33
CA GLU A 185 -9.53 -9.26 -15.45
C GLU A 185 -8.25 -9.63 -16.20
N LYS A 186 -8.36 -9.89 -17.52
CA LYS A 186 -7.22 -10.27 -18.37
C LYS A 186 -6.37 -11.43 -17.79
N GLY A 187 -7.02 -12.39 -17.12
CA GLY A 187 -6.39 -13.54 -16.46
C GLY A 187 -5.63 -13.25 -15.16
N LEU A 188 -5.73 -12.02 -14.65
CA LEU A 188 -5.32 -11.63 -13.30
C LEU A 188 -6.53 -11.66 -12.36
N PHE A 189 -6.32 -12.00 -11.08
CA PHE A 189 -7.38 -11.94 -10.07
C PHE A 189 -7.08 -10.89 -9.01
N PHE A 190 -8.05 -10.03 -8.74
CA PHE A 190 -7.95 -8.92 -7.78
C PHE A 190 -8.85 -9.17 -6.58
N SER A 191 -8.40 -8.78 -5.38
CA SER A 191 -9.20 -8.90 -4.16
C SER A 191 -10.29 -7.83 -4.03
N ASN A 192 -10.15 -6.69 -4.72
CA ASN A 192 -11.19 -5.68 -4.91
C ASN A 192 -10.89 -4.86 -6.19
N THR A 193 -11.79 -3.94 -6.53
CA THR A 193 -11.70 -3.08 -7.72
C THR A 193 -11.26 -1.64 -7.40
N GLY A 194 -10.72 -1.39 -6.21
CA GLY A 194 -10.39 -0.03 -5.74
C GLY A 194 -9.28 0.67 -6.54
N TYR A 195 -8.54 -0.08 -7.36
CA TYR A 195 -7.53 0.47 -8.28
C TYR A 195 -8.10 0.99 -9.60
N LYS A 196 -9.37 0.69 -9.91
CA LYS A 196 -9.98 1.13 -11.17
C LYS A 196 -10.34 2.61 -11.08
N THR A 197 -10.06 3.35 -12.14
CA THR A 197 -10.59 4.71 -12.34
C THR A 197 -12.10 4.60 -12.60
N SER A 198 -12.89 5.49 -12.02
CA SER A 198 -14.35 5.44 -12.15
C SER A 198 -14.79 6.00 -13.50
N ASN A 199 -15.19 5.16 -14.44
CA ASN A 199 -15.92 5.60 -15.64
C ASN A 199 -17.35 6.02 -15.26
N LYS A 200 -17.57 7.28 -14.88
CA LYS A 200 -18.92 7.84 -14.75
C LYS A 200 -19.43 8.34 -16.11
N SER A 201 -19.73 7.43 -17.04
CA SER A 201 -20.63 7.74 -18.16
C SER A 201 -22.08 7.49 -17.71
N GLY A 202 -22.64 8.41 -16.92
CA GLY A 202 -24.01 8.37 -16.43
C GLY A 202 -24.84 9.51 -17.02
N LYS A 203 -25.77 9.20 -17.93
CA LYS A 203 -26.82 10.12 -18.38
C LYS A 203 -27.55 10.70 -17.16
N ILE A 204 -27.48 12.01 -17.00
CA ILE A 204 -28.20 12.77 -15.97
C ILE A 204 -29.70 12.70 -16.27
N ILE A 205 -30.44 11.93 -15.47
CA ILE A 205 -31.89 12.17 -15.30
C ILE A 205 -32.02 13.02 -14.02
N LYS A 206 -32.32 14.31 -14.23
CA LYS A 206 -32.65 15.25 -13.16
C LYS A 206 -33.89 14.75 -12.43
N ASN A 207 -33.74 14.34 -11.16
CA ASN A 207 -34.78 14.58 -10.16
C ASN A 207 -34.15 14.85 -8.80
N LYS A 208 -34.66 15.92 -8.21
CA LYS A 208 -34.13 16.74 -7.13
C LYS A 208 -34.59 16.15 -5.79
N LEU A 209 -33.67 15.85 -4.87
CA LEU A 209 -33.92 16.03 -3.44
C LEU A 209 -32.60 16.03 -2.63
N LYS A 210 -32.50 17.05 -1.79
CA LYS A 210 -31.34 17.56 -1.04
C LYS A 210 -30.89 16.58 0.05
N LEU A 211 -29.57 16.44 0.26
CA LEU A 211 -28.86 16.90 1.48
C LEU A 211 -27.44 16.30 1.56
N PHE A 212 -26.48 17.21 1.80
CA PHE A 212 -25.05 17.03 2.11
C PHE A 212 -24.10 16.85 0.93
N ASP A 213 -23.76 17.99 0.31
CA ASP A 213 -22.54 18.20 -0.47
C ASP A 213 -21.34 18.34 0.49
N ASN A 214 -20.32 17.53 0.25
CA ASN A 214 -18.93 18.00 0.10
C ASN A 214 -18.20 16.92 -0.70
N GLU A 215 -18.31 17.06 -2.03
CA GLU A 215 -17.67 16.22 -3.03
C GLU A 215 -16.18 16.58 -3.13
N LEU A 216 -15.30 15.61 -2.87
CA LEU A 216 -13.94 15.60 -3.41
C LEU A 216 -14.03 15.09 -4.86
N LYS A 217 -13.99 16.02 -5.80
CA LYS A 217 -13.82 15.80 -7.24
C LYS A 217 -12.35 16.03 -7.58
N TYR A 218 -11.61 14.96 -7.86
CA TYR A 218 -10.43 15.05 -8.70
C TYR A 218 -10.52 13.94 -9.75
N PHE A 219 -10.78 14.37 -10.99
CA PHE A 219 -10.78 13.53 -12.19
C PHE A 219 -9.51 13.78 -12.97
N ASP A 220 -8.96 12.67 -13.45
CA ASP A 220 -7.98 12.54 -14.52
C ASP A 220 -8.12 13.61 -15.62
N ASN A 221 -7.05 14.36 -15.87
CA ASN A 221 -6.70 14.90 -17.18
C ASN A 221 -5.18 14.83 -17.34
N GLU A 222 -4.71 14.70 -18.57
CA GLU A 222 -3.31 14.88 -18.93
C GLU A 222 -2.90 16.33 -18.61
N ASP A 223 -2.50 16.59 -17.38
CA ASP A 223 -2.22 17.95 -16.90
C ASP A 223 -0.85 18.43 -17.40
N SER A 224 -0.92 19.34 -18.37
CA SER A 224 0.20 20.18 -18.78
C SER A 224 0.40 21.40 -17.87
N GLY A 225 -0.47 21.62 -16.88
CA GLY A 225 -0.46 22.78 -15.98
C GLY A 225 0.47 22.62 -14.77
N PHE A 226 0.68 23.73 -14.06
CA PHE A 226 1.30 23.80 -12.74
C PHE A 226 0.22 24.20 -11.73
N TYR A 227 0.32 23.72 -10.50
CA TYR A 227 -0.76 23.86 -9.52
C TYR A 227 -0.21 24.31 -8.18
N ILE A 228 -0.86 25.33 -7.61
CA ILE A 228 -0.74 25.64 -6.18
C ILE A 228 -2.06 25.23 -5.55
N ASP A 229 -1.99 24.30 -4.60
CA ASP A 229 -3.12 23.55 -4.05
C ASP A 229 -3.96 22.88 -5.14
N GLU A 230 -5.09 23.50 -5.45
CA GLU A 230 -6.14 23.01 -6.34
C GLU A 230 -6.36 23.97 -7.54
N GLU A 231 -5.63 25.09 -7.60
CA GLU A 231 -5.73 26.08 -8.68
C GLU A 231 -4.64 25.86 -9.73
N GLU A 232 -5.04 25.79 -11.01
CA GLU A 232 -4.12 25.73 -12.15
C GLU A 232 -3.55 27.13 -12.43
N ILE A 233 -2.22 27.21 -12.52
CA ILE A 233 -1.46 28.44 -12.67
C ILE A 233 -0.49 28.29 -13.85
N ASP A 234 -0.20 29.41 -14.54
CA ASP A 234 0.83 29.42 -15.57
C ASP A 234 2.19 29.04 -14.98
N LYS A 235 3.01 28.37 -15.80
CA LYS A 235 4.35 27.94 -15.41
C LYS A 235 5.21 29.08 -14.87
N CYS A 236 5.17 30.25 -15.50
CA CYS A 236 6.01 31.38 -15.10
C CYS A 236 5.60 31.89 -13.72
N ASP A 237 4.30 31.98 -13.44
CA ASP A 237 3.78 32.43 -12.15
C ASP A 237 4.05 31.39 -11.06
N PHE A 238 3.97 30.09 -11.39
CA PHE A 238 4.36 29.01 -10.48
C PHE A 238 5.84 29.06 -10.10
N GLU A 239 6.74 29.23 -11.08
CA GLU A 239 8.18 29.34 -10.83
C GLU A 239 8.50 30.59 -10.01
N VAL A 240 7.85 31.74 -10.30
CA VAL A 240 7.99 32.96 -9.50
C VAL A 240 7.53 32.77 -8.05
N PHE A 241 6.41 32.09 -7.84
CA PHE A 241 5.93 31.81 -6.48
C PHE A 241 6.85 30.83 -5.76
N LEU A 242 7.27 29.74 -6.40
CA LEU A 242 8.18 28.76 -5.81
C LEU A 242 9.54 29.39 -5.44
N ASP A 243 10.07 30.28 -6.29
CA ASP A 243 11.31 31.02 -6.04
C ASP A 243 11.17 32.05 -4.89
N SER A 244 9.95 32.47 -4.57
CA SER A 244 9.71 33.36 -3.42
C SER A 244 9.75 32.61 -2.08
N LEU A 245 9.59 31.29 -2.09
CA LEU A 245 9.62 30.45 -0.90
C LEU A 245 11.04 29.96 -0.60
N ARG A 246 11.34 29.76 0.69
CA ARG A 246 12.62 29.17 1.11
C ARG A 246 12.49 27.65 1.17
N GLN A 247 13.29 26.93 0.39
CA GLN A 247 13.37 25.48 0.52
C GLN A 247 14.08 25.11 1.85
N LEU A 248 13.54 24.10 2.55
CA LEU A 248 14.22 23.52 3.71
C LEU A 248 15.44 22.73 3.28
N GLU A 249 16.58 22.98 3.92
CA GLU A 249 17.82 22.27 3.64
C GLU A 249 17.85 20.87 4.29
N ILE A 250 18.77 20.03 3.83
CA ILE A 250 19.01 18.71 4.41
C ILE A 250 19.45 18.88 5.87
N GLY A 251 18.65 18.38 6.80
CA GLY A 251 18.88 18.49 8.24
C GLY A 251 18.09 19.61 8.92
N GLU A 252 17.37 20.44 8.16
CA GLU A 252 16.40 21.38 8.73
C GLU A 252 15.04 20.71 8.93
N SER A 253 14.42 21.01 10.08
CA SER A 253 13.06 20.59 10.41
C SER A 253 12.22 21.79 10.81
N VAL A 254 10.97 21.78 10.37
CA VAL A 254 9.88 22.57 10.96
C VAL A 254 8.74 21.63 11.32
N TYR A 255 7.80 22.12 12.12
CA TYR A 255 6.72 21.31 12.65
C TYR A 255 5.38 21.94 12.32
N ASP A 256 4.32 21.13 12.28
CA ASP A 256 2.97 21.68 12.24
C ASP A 256 2.68 22.49 13.51
N LYS A 257 1.62 23.30 13.47
CA LYS A 257 1.22 24.18 14.59
C LYS A 257 1.12 23.48 15.96
N ASP A 258 0.85 22.18 15.96
CA ASP A 258 0.61 21.34 17.13
C ASP A 258 1.82 20.46 17.51
N TYR A 259 2.93 20.54 16.76
CA TYR A 259 4.15 19.73 16.92
C TYR A 259 3.94 18.20 16.83
N PHE A 260 2.87 17.76 16.14
CA PHE A 260 2.61 16.35 15.88
C PHE A 260 3.30 15.84 14.62
N GLN A 261 3.44 16.70 13.62
CA GLN A 261 4.05 16.36 12.34
C GLN A 261 5.35 17.15 12.17
N GLU A 262 6.42 16.43 11.85
CA GLU A 262 7.71 17.00 11.46
C GLU A 262 7.82 17.04 9.94
N TYR A 263 8.27 18.16 9.41
CA TYR A 263 8.59 18.38 8.00
C TYR A 263 10.09 18.65 7.89
N ASN A 264 10.83 17.68 7.34
CA ASN A 264 12.28 17.72 7.30
C ASN A 264 12.78 17.67 5.86
N GLY A 265 13.71 18.57 5.52
CA GLY A 265 14.25 18.72 4.16
C GLY A 265 15.03 17.50 3.65
N MET A 266 15.37 16.54 4.51
CA MET A 266 15.95 15.24 4.12
C MET A 266 14.90 14.27 3.54
N TYR A 267 13.64 14.36 3.97
CA TYR A 267 12.60 13.36 3.67
C TYR A 267 11.52 13.86 2.71
N GLY A 268 11.51 15.15 2.37
CA GLY A 268 10.58 15.74 1.40
C GLY A 268 11.08 17.07 0.84
N ARG A 269 10.42 17.55 -0.22
CA ARG A 269 10.71 18.86 -0.83
C ARG A 269 9.78 19.91 -0.22
N TYR A 270 10.15 20.38 0.96
CA TYR A 270 9.38 21.37 1.71
C TYR A 270 9.90 22.78 1.45
N TYR A 271 8.97 23.71 1.30
CA TYR A 271 9.21 25.12 1.10
C TYR A 271 8.44 25.89 2.17
N ILE A 272 9.02 26.96 2.70
CA ILE A 272 8.37 27.80 3.71
C ILE A 272 8.22 29.23 3.20
N ASP A 273 7.07 29.81 3.50
CA ASP A 273 6.86 31.25 3.46
C ASP A 273 7.20 31.81 4.84
N GLU A 274 8.29 32.57 4.92
CA GLU A 274 8.76 33.11 6.19
C GLU A 274 7.92 34.31 6.69
N GLU A 275 7.21 35.00 5.79
CA GLU A 275 6.36 36.16 6.09
C GLU A 275 5.01 35.70 6.63
N ASP A 276 4.35 34.79 5.92
CA ASP A 276 3.02 34.28 6.28
C ASP A 276 3.05 33.05 7.21
N LYS A 277 4.24 32.54 7.50
CA LYS A 277 4.48 31.34 8.35
C LYS A 277 3.77 30.09 7.84
N GLU A 278 3.62 29.97 6.54
CA GLU A 278 3.07 28.79 5.89
C GLU A 278 4.16 27.85 5.36
N ILE A 279 3.84 26.57 5.32
CA ILE A 279 4.69 25.53 4.73
C ILE A 279 3.97 24.89 3.55
N TYR A 280 4.74 24.59 2.52
CA TYR A 280 4.30 23.95 1.30
C TYR A 280 5.12 22.67 1.02
N GLU A 281 4.50 21.70 0.37
CA GLU A 281 5.18 20.50 -0.16
C GLU A 281 5.08 20.45 -1.68
N LEU A 282 6.24 20.34 -2.33
CA LEU A 282 6.33 20.18 -3.78
C LEU A 282 6.29 18.69 -4.14
N ILE A 283 5.24 18.30 -4.87
CA ILE A 283 5.00 16.95 -5.38
C ILE A 283 5.14 16.96 -6.90
N ASP A 284 5.89 15.97 -7.42
CA ASP A 284 6.06 15.71 -8.85
C ASP A 284 6.48 16.94 -9.71
N GLU A 285 7.16 17.91 -9.08
CA GLU A 285 7.70 19.15 -9.71
C GLU A 285 6.66 20.11 -10.29
N LYS A 286 5.37 19.85 -10.06
CA LYS A 286 4.26 20.62 -10.64
C LYS A 286 3.13 20.94 -9.68
N TYR A 287 3.11 20.32 -8.50
CA TYR A 287 2.06 20.50 -7.52
C TYR A 287 2.67 20.99 -6.22
N LEU A 288 2.29 22.19 -5.79
CA LEU A 288 2.74 22.77 -4.54
C LEU A 288 1.54 22.89 -3.60
N TYR A 289 1.52 22.13 -2.50
CA TYR A 289 0.39 22.11 -1.57
C TYR A 289 0.70 22.85 -0.28
N SER A 290 -0.16 23.77 0.14
CA SER A 290 -0.11 24.34 1.49
C SER A 290 -0.44 23.26 2.51
N LEU A 291 0.50 23.03 3.42
CA LEU A 291 0.35 22.16 4.57
C LEU A 291 -0.11 22.96 5.82
N GLY A 292 -0.34 24.26 5.65
CA GLY A 292 -0.77 25.20 6.68
C GLY A 292 0.40 25.85 7.41
N ASN A 293 0.15 26.33 8.62
CA ASN A 293 1.14 27.07 9.39
C ASN A 293 2.20 26.16 10.02
N TYR A 294 3.47 26.58 9.96
CA TYR A 294 4.58 25.88 10.62
C TYR A 294 5.08 26.58 11.88
N LYS A 295 5.81 25.83 12.70
CA LYS A 295 6.63 26.33 13.80
C LYS A 295 8.05 25.77 13.72
N THR A 296 9.00 26.58 14.12
CA THR A 296 10.42 26.22 14.22
C THR A 296 10.71 25.50 15.53
N GLU A 297 11.80 24.74 15.57
CA GLU A 297 12.29 24.10 16.80
C GLU A 297 12.53 25.11 17.93
N THR A 298 13.03 26.30 17.60
CA THR A 298 13.23 27.41 18.56
C THR A 298 11.95 27.92 19.20
N GLU A 299 10.82 27.90 18.49
CA GLU A 299 9.52 28.32 19.02
C GLU A 299 8.96 27.31 20.03
N PHE A 300 9.32 26.03 19.92
CA PHE A 300 8.90 24.97 20.85
C PHE A 300 9.48 25.20 22.25
N TYR A 301 10.77 25.53 22.32
CA TYR A 301 11.47 25.79 23.58
C TYR A 301 11.11 27.15 24.22
N SER A 302 10.56 28.07 23.43
CA SER A 302 10.10 29.37 23.92
C SER A 302 8.76 29.26 24.67
N THR A 303 7.88 28.34 24.27
CA THR A 303 6.58 28.11 24.92
C THR A 303 6.61 27.24 26.18
N ASN A 304 7.69 26.46 26.39
CA ASN A 304 7.82 25.53 27.52
C ASN A 304 8.66 26.05 28.70
N ASN A 305 9.02 27.34 28.70
CA ASN A 305 9.79 28.00 29.78
C ASN A 305 8.98 29.04 30.58
N ILE A 306 7.66 28.85 30.73
CA ILE A 306 6.79 29.61 31.64
C ILE A 306 6.08 28.65 32.58
#